data_AF-X1S9B3-F1
#
_entry.id   AF-X1S9B3-F1
#
_cell.length_a   1.000
_cell.length_b   1.000
_cell.length_c   1.000
_cell.angle_alpha   90.00
_cell.angle_beta   90.00
_cell.angle_gamma   90.00
#
_symmetry.space_group_name_H-M   'P 1'
#
loop_
_entity.id
_entity.type
_entity.pdbx_description
1 polymer ?
#
loop_
_entity_poly.entity_id
_entity_poly.type
_entity_poly.pdbx_seq_one_letter_code
_entity_poly.pdbx_strand_id
1 'polypeptide(L)' 'MTITLAKFEAYNSIKDYKSLYETKDKKLIDDSIIRIALEEYDVNLTKEDIEVMRKNWERYWQKYRMSI' A
#
# COMPACT_ATOMS: atom_id res chain seq x y z
N MET A 1 -9.37 11.10 -2.62
CA MET A 1 -9.11 10.02 -3.62
C MET A 1 -9.85 8.73 -3.22
N THR A 2 -10.29 7.87 -4.15
CA THR A 2 -10.95 6.60 -3.82
C THR A 2 -9.95 5.44 -3.86
N ILE A 3 -9.70 4.80 -2.72
CA ILE A 3 -8.88 3.59 -2.65
C ILE A 3 -9.65 2.41 -3.25
N THR A 4 -9.16 1.86 -4.37
CA THR A 4 -9.71 0.66 -5.03
C THR A 4 -9.20 -0.61 -4.36
N LEU A 5 -9.83 -1.77 -4.65
CA LEU A 5 -9.37 -3.07 -4.17
C LEU A 5 -7.94 -3.37 -4.65
N ALA A 6 -7.64 -3.18 -5.94
CA ALA A 6 -6.30 -3.40 -6.48
C ALA A 6 -5.22 -2.55 -5.79
N LYS A 7 -5.53 -1.28 -5.48
CA LYS A 7 -4.63 -0.41 -4.71
C LYS A 7 -4.36 -0.95 -3.31
N PHE A 8 -5.42 -1.43 -2.66
CA PHE A 8 -5.31 -1.99 -1.31
C PHE A 8 -4.53 -3.30 -1.29
N GLU A 9 -4.76 -4.19 -2.25
CA GLU A 9 -4.05 -5.47 -2.37
C GLU A 9 -2.57 -5.25 -2.66
N ALA A 10 -2.23 -4.38 -3.62
CA ALA A 10 -0.83 -4.02 -3.90
C ALA A 10 -0.14 -3.49 -2.64
N TYR A 11 -0.75 -2.50 -1.96
CA TYR A 11 -0.21 -1.97 -0.71
C TYR A 11 -0.06 -3.05 0.37
N ASN A 12 -1.05 -3.93 0.53
CA ASN A 12 -1.01 -5.00 1.54
C ASN A 12 0.11 -6.02 1.26
N SER A 13 0.27 -6.42 0.00
CA SER A 13 1.28 -7.38 -0.42
C SER A 13 2.70 -6.84 -0.25
N ILE A 14 2.89 -5.52 -0.47
CA ILE A 14 4.19 -4.86 -0.37
C ILE A 14 4.52 -4.44 1.07
N LYS A 15 3.53 -4.02 1.87
CA LYS A 15 3.81 -3.52 3.23
C LYS A 15 4.40 -4.58 4.16
N ASP A 16 4.20 -5.86 3.86
CA ASP A 16 4.74 -6.99 4.64
C ASP A 16 6.10 -7.48 4.11
N TYR A 17 6.63 -6.89 3.03
CA TYR A 17 8.02 -7.11 2.62
C TYR A 17 8.96 -6.51 3.69
N LYS A 18 9.33 -7.34 4.67
CA LYS A 18 10.21 -7.03 5.81
C LYS A 18 11.46 -6.24 5.44
N SER A 19 12.04 -6.50 4.26
CA SER A 19 13.26 -5.85 3.78
C SER A 19 13.10 -4.33 3.55
N LEU A 20 11.90 -3.83 3.23
CA LEU A 20 11.68 -2.40 3.00
C LEU A 20 11.64 -1.60 4.32
N TYR A 21 11.06 -2.18 5.37
CA TYR A 21 10.87 -1.53 6.67
C TYR A 21 12.12 -1.53 7.57
N GLU A 22 13.17 -2.27 7.21
CA GLU A 22 14.48 -2.19 7.88
C GLU A 22 15.21 -0.87 7.58
N THR A 23 14.85 -0.18 6.50
CA THR A 23 15.32 1.18 6.27
C THR A 23 14.56 2.15 7.18
N LYS A 24 15.25 2.77 8.15
CA LYS A 24 14.65 3.69 9.14
C LYS A 24 14.07 4.99 8.54
N ASP A 25 14.12 5.16 7.22
CA ASP A 25 13.70 6.38 6.54
C ASP A 25 12.32 6.19 5.88
N LYS A 26 11.28 6.77 6.51
CA LYS A 26 9.88 6.65 6.06
C LYS A 26 9.65 7.13 4.62
N LYS A 27 10.44 8.09 4.13
CA LYS A 27 10.28 8.61 2.76
C LYS A 27 10.74 7.61 1.70
N LEU A 28 11.84 6.91 1.98
CA LEU A 28 12.36 5.86 1.10
C LEU A 28 11.41 4.66 1.02
N ILE A 29 10.69 4.38 2.12
CA ILE A 29 9.67 3.32 2.16
C ILE A 29 8.49 3.66 1.25
N ASP A 30 7.93 4.87 1.35
CA ASP A 30 6.76 5.26 0.55
C ASP A 30 7.07 5.26 -0.95
N ASP A 31 8.21 5.81 -1.35
CA ASP A 31 8.63 5.83 -2.76
C ASP A 31 8.91 4.40 -3.28
N SER A 32 9.44 3.51 -2.43
CA SER A 32 9.63 2.10 -2.79
C SER A 32 8.30 1.37 -2.99
N ILE A 33 7.32 1.60 -2.11
CA ILE A 33 5.97 1.02 -2.23
C ILE A 33 5.32 1.48 -3.54
N ILE A 34 5.40 2.77 -3.86
CA ILE A 34 4.84 3.33 -5.10
C ILE A 34 5.48 2.68 -6.33
N ARG A 35 6.82 2.56 -6.34
CA ARG A 35 7.55 1.93 -7.44
C ARG A 35 7.16 0.47 -7.62
N ILE A 36 7.18 -0.33 -6.55
CA ILE A 36 6.85 -1.76 -6.62
C ILE A 36 5.40 -1.96 -7.03
N ALA A 37 4.47 -1.15 -6.53
CA ALA A 37 3.07 -1.24 -6.93
C ALA A 37 2.88 -0.98 -8.43
N LEU A 38 3.64 -0.05 -9.01
CA LEU A 38 3.60 0.21 -10.44
C LEU A 38 4.28 -0.91 -11.24
N GLU A 39 5.46 -1.36 -10.83
CA GLU A 39 6.28 -2.33 -11.57
C GLU A 39 5.73 -3.76 -11.52
N GLU A 40 5.28 -4.22 -10.35
CA GLU A 40 4.87 -5.62 -10.13
C GLU A 40 3.35 -5.83 -10.23
N TYR A 41 2.56 -4.79 -9.94
CA TYR A 41 1.10 -4.90 -9.85
C TYR A 41 0.35 -4.04 -10.88
N ASP A 42 1.05 -3.24 -11.70
CA ASP A 42 0.46 -2.24 -12.63
C ASP A 42 -0.51 -1.27 -11.93
N VAL A 43 -0.22 -0.96 -10.66
CA VAL A 43 -1.04 -0.10 -9.82
C VAL A 43 -0.32 1.22 -9.54
N ASN A 44 -0.92 2.31 -10.00
CA ASN A 44 -0.44 3.64 -9.66
C ASN A 44 -0.89 4.06 -8.25
N LEU A 45 0.01 3.90 -7.26
CA LEU A 45 -0.16 4.41 -5.91
C LEU A 45 0.42 5.82 -5.77
N THR A 46 -0.26 6.66 -5.01
CA THR A 46 0.23 7.97 -4.60
C THR A 46 0.58 8.00 -3.11
N LYS A 47 1.32 9.03 -2.69
CA LYS A 47 1.61 9.26 -1.26
C LYS A 47 0.32 9.47 -0.45
N GLU A 48 -0.66 10.16 -1.03
CA GLU A 48 -1.99 10.33 -0.41
C GLU A 48 -2.69 8.97 -0.25
N ASP A 49 -2.63 8.09 -1.26
CA ASP A 49 -3.21 6.75 -1.15
C ASP A 49 -2.60 5.96 0.02
N ILE A 50 -1.27 5.98 0.15
CA ILE A 50 -0.53 5.31 1.23
C ILE A 50 -0.90 5.90 2.59
N GLU A 51 -0.98 7.22 2.71
CA GLU A 51 -1.36 7.89 3.96
C GLU A 51 -2.80 7.54 4.37
N VAL A 52 -3.74 7.57 3.42
CA VAL A 52 -5.14 7.20 3.64
C VAL A 52 -5.27 5.73 4.04
N MET A 53 -4.54 4.84 3.38
CA MET A 53 -4.51 3.41 3.73
C MET A 53 -3.91 3.14 5.11
N ARG A 54 -2.82 3.84 5.49
CA ARG A 54 -2.26 3.73 6.86
C ARG A 54 -3.25 4.19 7.92
N LYS A 55 -3.90 5.33 7.71
CA LYS A 55 -4.86 5.92 8.66
C LYS A 55 -6.14 5.09 8.80
N ASN A 56 -6.57 4.43 7.73
CA ASN A 56 -7.83 3.69 7.69
C ASN A 56 -7.62 2.19 7.46
N TRP A 57 -6.46 1.65 7.85
CA TRP A 57 -6.04 0.29 7.53
C TRP A 57 -7.10 -0.75 7.92
N GLU A 58 -7.56 -0.72 9.18
CA GLU A 58 -8.56 -1.66 9.69
C GLU A 58 -9.87 -1.57 8.93
N ARG A 59 -10.30 -0.36 8.55
CA ARG A 59 -11.53 -0.13 7.78
C ARG A 59 -11.43 -0.74 6.38
N TYR A 60 -10.32 -0.53 5.69
CA TYR A 60 -10.11 -1.13 4.37
C TYR A 60 -9.90 -2.63 4.44
N TRP A 61 -9.20 -3.11 5.47
CA TRP A 61 -9.06 -4.54 5.73
C TRP A 61 -10.42 -5.20 5.94
N GLN A 62 -11.29 -4.65 6.78
CA GLN A 62 -12.65 -5.16 6.95
C GLN A 62 -13.47 -5.10 5.65
N LYS A 63 -13.35 -4.00 4.90
CA LYS A 63 -14.07 -3.80 3.64
C LYS A 63 -13.67 -4.82 2.57
N TYR A 64 -12.37 -5.07 2.40
CA TYR A 64 -11.83 -5.88 1.31
C TYR A 64 -11.56 -7.34 1.67
N ARG A 65 -11.41 -7.68 2.97
CA ARG A 65 -11.33 -9.08 3.44
C ARG A 65 -12.63 -9.87 3.22
N MET A 66 -13.79 -9.19 3.16
CA MET A 66 -15.06 -9.85 2.81
C MET A 66 -15.22 -10.08 1.29
N SER A 67 -14.28 -9.63 0.47
CA SER A 67 -14.31 -9.79 -0.98
C SER A 67 -13.31 -10.83 -1.51
N ILE A 68 -12.55 -11.49 -0.62
CA ILE A 68 -11.65 -12.63 -0.89
C ILE A 68 -12.27 -13.87 -0.26
#